data_AF-A0A0E9LSP1-F1
#
_entry.id   AF-A0A0E9LSP1-F1
#
_cell.length_a   1.000
_cell.length_b   1.000
_cell.length_c   1.000
_cell.angle_alpha   90.00
_cell.angle_beta   90.00
_cell.angle_gamma   90.00
#
_symmetry.space_group_name_H-M   'P 1'
#
loop_
_entity.id
_entity.type
_entity.pdbx_description
1 polymer ?
#
loop_
_entity_poly.entity_id
_entity_poly.type
_entity_poly.pdbx_seq_one_letter_code
_entity_poly.pdbx_strand_id
1 'polypeptide(L)'
;MIQRSAHRLQHIINELLDFKKIEAGKAELHLTKNNLADHLSKILEAFRMQAANRKISFAFETAEKSLIAQYDYDKLETVIYNLLSNALKYTRDGGRISLSLMRTNSLDPHSGILIRVSDTGIGIPKDQQEKIFEMFYHQKDAQPAEGKSSGIGLALTHELVHMHGGKVTVESEEGKGSCFIVYLPQEYPNGELPAIQPPASTPLDTPSTETDSPSERPLILVIDDHADVRTYLAEALSATYQVKMAADGHEGLLKAIELLPDLIISDVMMPGMDGMELCQRLKSDISTSHIPIILLTARQENSDAVEGYDRGTDAYMVKPFSLEVIQSQIRSLLINRTRLKEIFSRDSGLNLLNITNNVTDQAFIDKVVKTLDTHLDQTDFTSETLAEELQMSRTLLYKKIKALTGVTVHAFMLKVRMQKAAELLLSGDYNVSQVAYMVGFSVPGNFSRSFQKFYGLSPSKYLQERRNE
;
A
#
# COMPACT_ATOMS: atom_id res chain seq x y z
N MET A 1 15.60 -11.85 -15.42
CA MET A 1 16.63 -10.89 -14.94
C MET A 1 16.17 -9.42 -15.06
N ILE A 2 15.49 -9.03 -16.14
CA ILE A 2 14.98 -7.65 -16.36
C ILE A 2 13.83 -7.31 -15.38
N GLN A 3 12.86 -8.20 -15.13
CA GLN A 3 11.73 -7.94 -14.21
C GLN A 3 12.10 -7.90 -12.72
N ARG A 4 13.05 -8.73 -12.25
CA ARG A 4 13.61 -8.64 -10.89
C ARG A 4 14.31 -7.29 -10.66
N SER A 5 14.80 -6.67 -11.73
CA SER A 5 15.36 -5.31 -11.72
C SER A 5 14.26 -4.24 -11.72
N ALA A 6 13.13 -4.46 -12.41
CA ALA A 6 11.97 -3.55 -12.44
C ALA A 6 11.21 -3.50 -11.10
N HIS A 7 10.94 -4.63 -10.45
CA HIS A 7 10.31 -4.65 -9.12
C HIS A 7 11.23 -4.05 -8.05
N ARG A 8 12.54 -4.31 -8.15
CA ARG A 8 13.52 -3.68 -7.28
C ARG A 8 13.56 -2.18 -7.52
N LEU A 9 13.48 -1.72 -8.77
CA LEU A 9 13.39 -0.31 -9.11
C LEU A 9 12.10 0.30 -8.54
N GLN A 10 10.96 -0.40 -8.61
CA GLN A 10 9.69 0.07 -8.05
C GLN A 10 9.74 0.19 -6.52
N HIS A 11 10.33 -0.79 -5.83
CA HIS A 11 10.53 -0.72 -4.39
C HIS A 11 11.44 0.45 -4.02
N ILE A 12 12.55 0.63 -4.75
CA ILE A 12 13.47 1.77 -4.63
C ILE A 12 12.76 3.11 -4.86
N ILE A 13 11.87 3.19 -5.87
CA ILE A 13 11.08 4.39 -6.16
C ILE A 13 10.11 4.68 -5.01
N ASN A 14 9.43 3.67 -4.47
CA ASN A 14 8.52 3.84 -3.35
C ASN A 14 9.27 4.27 -2.08
N GLU A 15 10.41 3.64 -1.76
CA GLU A 15 11.29 4.03 -0.65
C GLU A 15 11.77 5.50 -0.81
N LEU A 16 12.12 5.90 -2.04
CA LEU A 16 12.55 7.27 -2.35
C LEU A 16 11.41 8.29 -2.23
N LEU A 17 10.19 7.92 -2.65
CA LEU A 17 9.01 8.77 -2.52
C LEU A 17 8.62 8.98 -1.06
N ASP A 18 8.66 7.92 -0.26
CA ASP A 18 8.39 8.02 1.17
C ASP A 18 9.45 8.86 1.88
N PHE A 19 10.74 8.68 1.52
CA PHE A 19 11.82 9.54 2.00
C PHE A 19 11.59 11.02 1.63
N LYS A 20 11.25 11.32 0.37
CA LYS A 20 10.98 12.70 -0.09
C LYS A 20 9.79 13.35 0.60
N LYS A 21 8.77 12.58 0.98
CA LYS A 21 7.63 13.09 1.77
C LYS A 21 8.04 13.44 3.19
N ILE A 22 8.95 12.66 3.79
CA ILE A 22 9.47 12.91 5.14
C ILE A 22 10.36 14.15 5.14
N GLU A 23 11.32 14.28 4.21
CA GLU A 23 12.16 15.49 4.07
C GLU A 23 11.34 16.75 3.82
N ALA A 24 10.25 16.64 3.06
CA ALA A 24 9.37 17.77 2.76
C ALA A 24 8.42 18.13 3.93
N GLY A 25 8.48 17.43 5.07
CA GLY A 25 7.61 17.66 6.22
C GLY A 25 6.13 17.32 5.98
N LYS A 26 5.82 16.56 4.92
CA LYS A 26 4.44 16.21 4.51
C LYS A 26 3.97 14.86 5.05
N ALA A 27 4.83 14.14 5.74
CA ALA A 27 4.50 12.85 6.33
C ALA A 27 4.04 13.04 7.79
N GLU A 28 2.81 12.62 8.09
CA GLU A 28 2.21 12.72 9.41
C GLU A 28 2.46 11.42 10.22
N LEU A 29 2.65 11.59 11.53
CA LEU A 29 2.85 10.49 12.49
C LEU A 29 1.51 10.13 13.13
N HIS A 30 1.03 8.91 12.91
CA HIS A 30 -0.26 8.44 13.43
C HIS A 30 -0.05 7.57 14.66
N LEU A 31 0.11 8.21 15.82
CA LEU A 31 0.40 7.53 17.08
C LEU A 31 -0.80 6.73 17.58
N THR A 32 -0.60 5.42 17.78
CA THR A 32 -1.59 4.52 18.36
C THR A 32 -1.00 3.76 19.55
N LYS A 33 -1.83 3.47 20.57
CA LYS A 33 -1.42 2.70 21.75
C LYS A 33 -1.54 1.21 21.44
N ASN A 34 -0.41 0.52 21.29
CA ASN A 34 -0.37 -0.91 20.96
C ASN A 34 0.59 -1.69 21.85
N ASN A 35 0.41 -3.01 21.89
CA ASN A 35 1.38 -3.93 22.49
C ASN A 35 2.57 -4.10 21.53
N LEU A 36 3.67 -3.42 21.84
CA LEU A 36 4.88 -3.44 21.04
C LEU A 36 5.56 -4.82 21.05
N ALA A 37 5.53 -5.54 22.18
CA ALA A 37 6.12 -6.87 22.27
C ALA A 37 5.41 -7.86 21.33
N ASP A 38 4.08 -7.81 21.28
CA ASP A 38 3.27 -8.63 20.37
C ASP A 38 3.51 -8.26 18.90
N HIS A 39 3.54 -6.96 18.60
CA HIS A 39 3.81 -6.47 17.25
C HIS A 39 5.19 -6.92 16.74
N LEU A 40 6.25 -6.71 17.53
CA LEU A 40 7.61 -7.16 17.17
C LEU A 40 7.70 -8.68 16.99
N SER A 41 7.00 -9.44 17.83
CA SER A 41 6.93 -10.91 17.70
C SER A 41 6.31 -11.32 16.37
N LYS A 42 5.23 -10.67 15.93
CA LYS A 42 4.57 -10.94 14.64
C LYS A 42 5.47 -10.65 13.45
N ILE A 43 6.20 -9.54 13.48
CA ILE A 43 7.17 -9.21 12.42
C ILE A 43 8.26 -10.30 12.36
N LEU A 44 8.76 -10.74 13.51
CA LEU A 44 9.82 -11.76 13.58
C LEU A 44 9.41 -13.10 12.97
N GLU A 45 8.14 -13.51 13.14
CA GLU A 45 7.60 -14.74 12.52
C GLU A 45 7.76 -14.75 11.00
N ALA A 46 7.62 -13.59 10.33
CA ALA A 46 7.80 -13.48 8.88
C ALA A 46 9.23 -13.80 8.40
N PHE A 47 10.23 -13.63 9.28
CA PHE A 47 11.64 -13.88 8.97
C PHE A 47 12.12 -15.27 9.41
N ARG A 48 11.40 -15.96 10.31
CA ARG A 48 11.81 -17.27 10.84
C ARG A 48 12.02 -18.31 9.76
N MET A 49 11.13 -18.39 8.78
CA MET A 49 11.24 -19.36 7.68
C MET A 49 12.48 -19.10 6.81
N GLN A 50 12.74 -17.84 6.46
CA GLN A 50 13.90 -17.47 5.64
C GLN A 50 15.22 -17.75 6.37
N ALA A 51 15.23 -17.53 7.68
CA ALA A 51 16.36 -17.83 8.54
C ALA A 51 16.62 -19.32 8.69
N ALA A 52 15.56 -20.11 8.93
CA ALA A 52 15.64 -21.55 9.07
C ALA A 52 16.23 -22.19 7.80
N ASN A 53 15.82 -21.72 6.62
CA ASN A 53 16.36 -22.18 5.33
C ASN A 53 17.89 -21.95 5.22
N ARG A 54 18.41 -20.90 5.86
CA ARG A 54 19.83 -20.56 5.91
C ARG A 54 20.53 -21.03 7.19
N LYS A 55 19.85 -21.85 8.00
CA LYS A 55 20.32 -22.34 9.31
C LYS A 55 20.71 -21.21 10.28
N ILE A 56 20.14 -20.01 10.12
CA ILE A 56 20.37 -18.87 10.98
C ILE A 56 19.44 -18.98 12.20
N SER A 57 20.01 -18.92 13.40
CA SER A 57 19.23 -18.94 14.64
C SER A 57 18.59 -17.59 14.92
N PHE A 58 17.31 -17.60 15.30
CA PHE A 58 16.57 -16.40 15.69
C PHE A 58 16.21 -16.42 17.17
N ALA A 59 16.44 -15.30 17.86
CA ALA A 59 16.04 -15.11 19.26
C ALA A 59 15.22 -13.82 19.41
N PHE A 60 14.16 -13.88 20.23
CA PHE A 60 13.45 -12.70 20.70
C PHE A 60 13.56 -12.62 22.22
N GLU A 61 14.17 -11.55 22.72
CA GLU A 61 14.41 -11.34 24.13
C GLU A 61 13.61 -10.12 24.60
N THR A 62 12.66 -10.34 25.51
CA THR A 62 11.92 -9.24 26.14
C THR A 62 11.71 -9.53 27.62
N ALA A 63 11.89 -8.51 28.46
CA ALA A 63 11.54 -8.58 29.88
C ALA A 63 10.02 -8.42 30.11
N GLU A 64 9.33 -7.73 29.19
CA GLU A 64 7.90 -7.43 29.27
C GLU A 64 7.17 -8.09 28.08
N LYS A 65 6.37 -9.13 28.35
CA LYS A 65 5.54 -9.77 27.31
C LYS A 65 4.40 -8.87 26.80
N SER A 66 4.05 -7.86 27.57
CA SER A 66 2.98 -6.90 27.24
C SER A 66 3.48 -5.48 27.48
N LEU A 67 4.39 -5.03 26.62
CA LEU A 67 4.90 -3.66 26.64
C LEU A 67 3.96 -2.78 25.80
N ILE A 68 3.08 -2.01 26.47
CA ILE A 68 2.21 -1.04 25.79
C ILE A 68 3.01 0.25 25.54
N ALA A 69 2.97 0.73 24.29
CA ALA A 69 3.66 1.93 23.84
C ALA A 69 2.81 2.72 22.84
N GLN A 70 3.05 4.03 22.75
CA GLN A 70 2.53 4.88 21.68
C GLN A 70 3.55 4.95 20.54
N TYR A 71 3.14 4.60 19.33
CA TYR A 71 3.97 4.70 18.13
C TYR A 71 3.09 4.60 16.89
N ASP A 72 3.62 4.93 15.73
CA ASP A 72 2.96 4.69 14.45
C ASP A 72 3.23 3.25 14.00
N TYR A 73 2.16 2.47 13.91
CA TYR A 73 2.23 1.03 13.68
C TYR A 73 2.97 0.69 12.38
N ASP A 74 2.54 1.27 11.26
CA ASP A 74 3.06 0.96 9.93
C ASP A 74 4.52 1.45 9.76
N LYS A 75 4.82 2.64 10.28
CA LYS A 75 6.18 3.22 10.19
C LYS A 75 7.18 2.44 11.04
N LEU A 76 6.79 2.01 12.23
CA LEU A 76 7.66 1.19 13.06
C LEU A 76 7.84 -0.21 12.47
N GLU A 77 6.79 -0.79 11.88
CA GLU A 77 6.91 -2.06 11.15
C GLU A 77 7.95 -1.96 10.02
N THR A 78 7.90 -0.88 9.25
CA THR A 78 8.88 -0.60 8.18
C THR A 78 10.31 -0.52 8.70
N VAL A 79 10.53 0.19 9.81
CA VAL A 79 11.84 0.29 10.47
C VAL A 79 12.39 -1.08 10.84
N ILE A 80 11.58 -1.91 11.50
CA ILE A 80 12.01 -3.23 11.99
C ILE A 80 12.22 -4.20 10.83
N TYR A 81 11.36 -4.17 9.81
CA TYR A 81 11.51 -4.99 8.62
C TYR A 81 12.83 -4.69 7.91
N ASN A 82 13.19 -3.41 7.75
CA ASN A 82 14.45 -2.99 7.13
C ASN A 82 15.68 -3.50 7.90
N LEU A 83 15.66 -3.39 9.22
CA LEU A 83 16.76 -3.86 10.07
C LEU A 83 16.89 -5.40 10.04
N LEU A 84 15.79 -6.13 10.12
CA LEU A 84 15.78 -7.60 10.06
C LEU A 84 16.19 -8.13 8.69
N SER A 85 15.75 -7.47 7.61
CA SER A 85 16.16 -7.79 6.24
C SER A 85 17.67 -7.61 6.05
N ASN A 86 18.24 -6.52 6.55
CA ASN A 86 19.69 -6.30 6.54
C ASN A 86 20.43 -7.36 7.37
N ALA A 87 19.97 -7.64 8.59
CA ALA A 87 20.56 -8.67 9.44
C ALA A 87 20.58 -10.04 8.74
N LEU A 88 19.46 -10.44 8.11
CA LEU A 88 19.38 -11.70 7.38
C LEU A 88 20.35 -11.72 6.19
N LYS A 89 20.38 -10.64 5.42
CA LYS A 89 21.19 -10.53 4.20
C LYS A 89 22.70 -10.62 4.45
N TYR A 90 23.18 -10.01 5.53
CA TYR A 90 24.61 -9.89 5.84
C TYR A 90 25.11 -10.93 6.86
N THR A 91 24.20 -11.69 7.48
CA THR A 91 24.55 -12.86 8.29
C THR A 91 24.86 -14.06 7.40
N ARG A 92 25.97 -14.75 7.68
CA ARG A 92 26.32 -16.01 7.00
C ARG A 92 25.44 -17.15 7.48
N ASP A 93 25.31 -18.18 6.66
CA ASP A 93 24.55 -19.39 7.01
C ASP A 93 25.10 -20.02 8.29
N GLY A 94 24.22 -20.46 9.20
CA GLY A 94 24.61 -20.93 10.53
C GLY A 94 24.82 -19.84 11.58
N GLY A 95 24.63 -18.56 11.22
CA GLY A 95 24.77 -17.42 12.14
C GLY A 95 23.61 -17.25 13.12
N ARG A 96 23.58 -16.10 13.80
CA ARG A 96 22.52 -15.73 14.76
C ARG A 96 22.02 -14.32 14.51
N ILE A 97 20.71 -14.15 14.63
CA ILE A 97 20.03 -12.86 14.68
C ILE A 97 19.19 -12.81 15.96
N SER A 98 19.27 -11.72 16.71
CA SER A 98 18.49 -11.52 17.93
C SER A 98 17.80 -10.17 17.93
N LEU A 99 16.52 -10.16 18.27
CA LEU A 99 15.75 -8.96 18.55
C LEU A 99 15.57 -8.85 20.06
N SER A 100 15.95 -7.71 20.66
CA SER A 100 15.71 -7.46 22.08
C SER A 100 14.84 -6.22 22.28
N LEU A 101 13.88 -6.30 23.19
CA LEU A 101 13.00 -5.21 23.59
C LEU A 101 13.16 -4.93 25.09
N MET A 102 13.54 -3.69 25.43
CA MET A 102 13.75 -3.26 26.82
C MET A 102 13.23 -1.85 27.05
N ARG A 103 12.68 -1.58 28.22
CA ARG A 103 12.38 -0.22 28.69
C ARG A 103 13.60 0.33 29.43
N THR A 104 14.00 1.57 29.17
CA THR A 104 15.02 2.23 29.99
C THR A 104 14.43 2.63 31.35
N ASN A 105 15.26 2.69 32.40
CA ASN A 105 14.80 2.92 33.78
C ASN A 105 13.80 4.09 33.91
N SER A 106 12.71 3.86 34.63
CA SER A 106 11.58 4.81 34.79
C SER A 106 11.87 6.04 35.65
N LEU A 107 13.09 6.17 36.18
CA LEU A 107 13.53 7.28 37.03
C LEU A 107 14.24 8.38 36.24
N ASP A 108 14.46 8.18 34.94
CA ASP A 108 15.10 9.14 34.04
C ASP A 108 14.04 9.93 33.25
N PRO A 109 14.09 11.28 33.19
CA PRO A 109 13.28 12.07 32.26
C PRO A 109 13.47 11.71 30.77
N HIS A 110 14.50 10.93 30.44
CA HIS A 110 14.71 10.30 29.13
C HIS A 110 14.24 8.83 29.08
N SER A 111 13.25 8.45 29.89
CA SER A 111 12.68 7.11 29.83
C SER A 111 12.04 6.85 28.46
N GLY A 112 12.49 5.79 27.81
CA GLY A 112 12.06 5.37 26.49
C GLY A 112 12.14 3.86 26.33
N ILE A 113 11.96 3.44 25.08
CA ILE A 113 11.96 2.04 24.66
C ILE A 113 13.16 1.82 23.77
N LEU A 114 13.94 0.80 24.09
CA LEU A 114 15.06 0.34 23.29
C LEU A 114 14.69 -0.95 22.58
N ILE A 115 14.80 -0.91 21.25
CA ILE A 115 14.70 -2.07 20.37
C ILE A 115 16.09 -2.30 19.80
N ARG A 116 16.66 -3.49 19.99
CA ARG A 116 17.96 -3.85 19.43
C ARG A 116 17.81 -4.99 18.44
N VAL A 117 18.36 -4.83 17.24
CA VAL A 117 18.48 -5.87 16.22
C VAL A 117 19.95 -6.19 16.08
N SER A 118 20.35 -7.36 16.56
CA SER A 118 21.74 -7.82 16.50
C SER A 118 21.91 -9.00 15.57
N ASP A 119 23.02 -9.02 14.85
CA ASP A 119 23.39 -10.05 13.89
C ASP A 119 24.86 -10.46 14.07
N THR A 120 25.20 -11.70 13.70
CA THR A 120 26.59 -12.21 13.67
C THR A 120 27.17 -12.18 12.27
N GLY A 121 26.83 -11.17 11.47
CA GLY A 121 27.25 -11.02 10.09
C GLY A 121 28.65 -10.44 9.93
N ILE A 122 28.91 -9.85 8.77
CA ILE A 122 30.22 -9.34 8.39
C ILE A 122 30.70 -8.13 9.20
N GLY A 123 29.79 -7.45 9.91
CA GLY A 123 30.07 -6.22 10.65
C GLY A 123 30.39 -5.01 9.74
N ILE A 124 30.47 -3.83 10.36
CA ILE A 124 30.61 -2.53 9.71
C ILE A 124 31.83 -1.80 10.28
N PRO A 125 32.83 -1.44 9.45
CA PRO A 125 33.99 -0.67 9.85
C PRO A 125 33.62 0.67 10.52
N LYS A 126 34.37 1.06 11.55
CA LYS A 126 34.07 2.27 12.35
C LYS A 126 33.98 3.55 11.52
N ASP A 127 34.82 3.69 10.51
CA ASP A 127 34.86 4.82 9.58
C ASP A 127 33.64 4.92 8.64
N GLN A 128 32.81 3.87 8.61
CA GLN A 128 31.62 3.77 7.77
C GLN A 128 30.31 3.85 8.57
N GLN A 129 30.34 3.68 9.89
CA GLN A 129 29.15 3.59 10.75
C GLN A 129 28.24 4.83 10.74
N GLU A 130 28.80 6.02 10.51
CA GLU A 130 27.99 7.24 10.34
C GLU A 130 27.39 7.34 8.93
N LYS A 131 28.12 6.84 7.93
CA LYS A 131 27.76 6.97 6.50
C LYS A 131 26.71 5.97 6.04
N ILE A 132 26.51 4.87 6.77
CA ILE A 132 25.51 3.85 6.40
C ILE A 132 24.06 4.37 6.41
N PHE A 133 23.81 5.51 7.08
CA PHE A 133 22.50 6.18 7.07
C PHE A 133 22.34 7.17 5.91
N GLU A 134 23.38 7.40 5.11
CA GLU A 134 23.30 8.20 3.88
C GLU A 134 22.63 7.41 2.75
N MET A 135 21.82 8.09 1.94
CA MET A 135 21.18 7.46 0.78
C MET A 135 22.19 6.91 -0.23
N PHE A 136 21.85 5.76 -0.81
CA PHE A 136 22.64 5.05 -1.82
C PHE A 136 24.01 4.57 -1.34
N TYR A 137 24.28 4.66 -0.03
CA TYR A 137 25.52 4.15 0.53
C TYR A 137 25.60 2.63 0.45
N HIS A 138 26.74 2.12 -0.02
CA HIS A 138 27.05 0.70 -0.11
C HIS A 138 28.49 0.48 0.33
N GLN A 139 28.70 -0.53 1.18
CA GLN A 139 30.04 -0.98 1.53
C GLN A 139 30.68 -1.61 0.28
N LYS A 140 31.80 -1.03 -0.18
CA LYS A 140 32.45 -1.39 -1.47
C LYS A 140 32.92 -2.85 -1.54
N ASP A 141 33.19 -3.46 -0.39
CA ASP A 141 33.74 -4.82 -0.27
C ASP A 141 32.77 -5.85 0.31
N ALA A 142 31.51 -5.47 0.58
CA ALA A 142 30.51 -6.42 1.07
C ALA A 142 29.92 -7.21 -0.10
N GLN A 143 30.19 -8.51 -0.17
CA GLN A 143 29.44 -9.45 -1.00
C GLN A 143 28.27 -10.03 -0.18
N PRO A 144 27.06 -9.50 -0.31
CA PRO A 144 25.89 -10.09 0.35
C PRO A 144 25.58 -11.47 -0.24
N ALA A 145 25.06 -12.37 0.59
CA ALA A 145 24.68 -13.72 0.18
C ALA A 145 23.59 -13.72 -0.91
N GLU A 146 22.73 -12.69 -0.94
CA GLU A 146 21.73 -12.48 -1.99
C GLU A 146 21.56 -11.00 -2.33
N GLY A 147 21.71 -10.67 -3.62
CA GLY A 147 21.28 -9.40 -4.24
C GLY A 147 21.99 -8.12 -3.79
N LYS A 148 22.22 -7.18 -4.71
CA LYS A 148 22.66 -5.81 -4.31
C LYS A 148 21.54 -5.13 -3.49
N SER A 149 21.87 -4.38 -2.43
CA SER A 149 20.89 -3.56 -1.67
C SER A 149 20.49 -2.32 -2.46
N SER A 150 19.42 -1.63 -2.07
CA SER A 150 19.08 -0.31 -2.64
C SER A 150 19.95 0.81 -2.06
N GLY A 151 20.41 0.65 -0.82
CA GLY A 151 21.10 1.70 -0.05
C GLY A 151 20.14 2.77 0.48
N ILE A 152 18.82 2.55 0.43
CA ILE A 152 17.81 3.51 0.89
C ILE A 152 17.21 3.12 2.24
N GLY A 153 17.06 1.81 2.50
CA GLY A 153 16.36 1.31 3.69
C GLY A 153 16.87 1.85 5.04
N LEU A 154 18.18 2.03 5.22
CA LEU A 154 18.74 2.59 6.47
C LEU A 154 18.52 4.10 6.60
N ALA A 155 18.57 4.85 5.50
CA ALA A 155 18.23 6.27 5.48
C ALA A 155 16.75 6.48 5.82
N LEU A 156 15.86 5.65 5.25
CA LEU A 156 14.44 5.65 5.60
C LEU A 156 14.21 5.27 7.06
N THR A 157 14.92 4.26 7.58
CA THR A 157 14.88 3.90 9.00
C THR A 157 15.29 5.07 9.90
N HIS A 158 16.34 5.81 9.55
CA HIS A 158 16.78 6.98 10.29
C HIS A 158 15.69 8.05 10.38
N GLU A 159 15.09 8.42 9.25
CA GLU A 159 14.05 9.45 9.18
C GLU A 159 12.76 9.03 9.89
N LEU A 160 12.31 7.79 9.73
CA LEU A 160 11.12 7.28 10.41
C LEU A 160 11.30 7.27 11.93
N VAL A 161 12.48 6.89 12.42
CA VAL A 161 12.79 6.91 13.86
C VAL A 161 12.90 8.35 14.37
N HIS A 162 13.52 9.25 13.60
CA HIS A 162 13.61 10.68 13.96
C HIS A 162 12.23 11.34 14.05
N MET A 163 11.32 11.00 13.14
CA MET A 163 9.93 11.46 13.18
C MET A 163 9.18 11.01 14.45
N HIS A 164 9.53 9.85 15.00
CA HIS A 164 9.02 9.41 16.30
C HIS A 164 9.69 10.13 17.48
N GLY A 165 10.51 11.18 17.25
CA GLY A 165 11.33 11.80 18.29
C GLY A 165 12.39 10.86 18.87
N GLY A 166 12.67 9.76 18.16
CA GLY A 166 13.59 8.72 18.55
C GLY A 166 15.00 8.92 17.99
N LYS A 167 15.86 7.93 18.22
CA LYS A 167 17.22 7.89 17.68
C LYS A 167 17.60 6.48 17.25
N VAL A 168 18.24 6.33 16.10
CA VAL A 168 18.87 5.07 15.68
C VAL A 168 20.38 5.18 15.79
N THR A 169 21.03 4.16 16.33
CA THR A 169 22.51 4.05 16.40
C THR A 169 22.94 2.64 16.01
N VAL A 170 24.22 2.48 15.69
CA VAL A 170 24.81 1.17 15.36
C VAL A 170 26.04 0.93 16.23
N GLU A 171 26.15 -0.29 16.77
CA GLU A 171 27.35 -0.81 17.41
C GLU A 171 27.81 -2.00 16.58
N SER A 172 28.97 -1.90 15.93
CA SER A 172 29.46 -2.96 15.05
C SER A 172 30.98 -3.07 15.05
N GLU A 173 31.47 -4.30 14.84
CA GLU A 173 32.88 -4.60 14.64
C GLU A 173 33.02 -5.56 13.46
N GLU A 174 33.97 -5.26 12.57
CA GLU A 174 34.23 -6.05 11.37
C GLU A 174 34.55 -7.51 11.74
N GLY A 175 33.84 -8.45 11.11
CA GLY A 175 33.92 -9.88 11.36
C GLY A 175 33.21 -10.40 12.62
N LYS A 176 32.62 -9.52 13.46
CA LYS A 176 31.88 -9.94 14.67
C LYS A 176 30.37 -9.68 14.60
N GLY A 177 29.91 -8.90 13.62
CA GLY A 177 28.51 -8.60 13.40
C GLY A 177 28.12 -7.17 13.75
N SER A 178 26.81 -6.88 13.76
CA SER A 178 26.28 -5.54 13.99
C SER A 178 25.10 -5.57 14.95
N CYS A 179 24.90 -4.48 15.70
CA CYS A 179 23.78 -4.26 16.58
C CYS A 179 23.19 -2.88 16.28
N PHE A 180 22.03 -2.84 15.65
CA PHE A 180 21.26 -1.62 15.45
C PHE A 180 20.36 -1.38 16.65
N ILE A 181 20.42 -0.18 17.22
CA ILE A 181 19.70 0.21 18.42
C ILE A 181 18.75 1.34 18.04
N VAL A 182 17.46 1.08 18.15
CA VAL A 182 16.38 2.05 17.96
C VAL A 182 15.86 2.45 19.33
N TYR A 183 15.97 3.75 19.63
CA TYR A 183 15.38 4.38 20.80
C TYR A 183 14.10 5.11 20.39
N LEU A 184 13.01 4.86 21.13
CA LEU A 184 11.73 5.58 21.00
C LEU A 184 11.38 6.24 22.34
N PRO A 185 10.86 7.49 22.36
CA PRO A 185 10.38 8.11 23.58
C PRO A 185 9.12 7.39 24.10
N GLN A 186 8.98 7.28 25.43
CA GLN A 186 7.83 6.63 26.06
C GLN A 186 6.57 7.51 26.02
N GLU A 187 6.75 8.83 26.10
CA GLU A 187 5.71 9.85 25.99
C GLU A 187 6.13 10.90 24.97
N TYR A 188 5.23 11.27 24.08
CA TYR A 188 5.47 12.33 23.10
C TYR A 188 5.13 13.68 23.74
N PRO A 189 6.05 14.65 23.79
CA PRO A 189 5.76 15.95 24.38
C PRO A 189 4.71 16.69 23.52
N ASN A 190 3.50 16.83 24.08
CA ASN A 190 2.37 17.67 23.65
C ASN A 190 2.25 18.01 22.14
N GLY A 191 1.28 17.38 21.49
CA GLY A 191 0.62 17.86 20.29
C GLY A 191 -0.71 17.11 20.13
N GLU A 192 -1.80 17.77 20.50
CA GLU A 192 -3.22 17.38 20.45
C GLU A 192 -3.55 16.00 19.85
N LEU A 193 -3.86 15.05 20.74
CA LEU A 193 -4.53 13.79 20.40
C LEU A 193 -6.00 14.10 20.03
N PRO A 194 -6.53 13.59 18.90
CA PRO A 194 -7.97 13.40 18.81
C PRO A 194 -8.37 12.38 19.88
N ALA A 195 -9.20 12.82 20.81
CA ALA A 195 -9.67 11.99 21.91
C ALA A 195 -10.40 10.75 21.37
N ILE A 196 -9.94 9.57 21.79
CA ILE A 196 -10.70 8.33 21.65
C ILE A 196 -11.88 8.42 22.62
N GLN A 197 -13.09 8.61 22.11
CA GLN A 197 -14.31 8.32 22.87
C GLN A 197 -14.66 6.83 22.68
N PRO A 198 -14.91 6.06 23.75
CA PRO A 198 -15.49 4.73 23.62
C PRO A 198 -16.95 4.84 23.13
N PRO A 199 -17.46 3.86 22.35
CA PRO A 199 -18.83 3.91 21.85
C PRO A 199 -19.79 3.74 23.02
N ALA A 200 -20.44 4.84 23.43
CA ALA A 200 -21.53 4.82 24.38
C ALA A 200 -22.82 4.45 23.65
N SER A 201 -23.40 3.33 24.07
CA SER A 201 -24.74 2.87 23.72
C SER A 201 -25.79 3.85 24.23
N THR A 202 -26.61 4.41 23.34
CA THR A 202 -27.95 4.95 23.65
C THR A 202 -28.79 5.06 22.37
N PRO A 203 -30.13 5.01 22.50
CA PRO A 203 -31.01 4.23 21.62
C PRO A 203 -31.53 5.00 20.40
N LEU A 204 -31.89 4.22 19.39
CA LEU A 204 -32.69 4.63 18.25
C LEU A 204 -34.04 5.19 18.70
N ASP A 205 -34.38 6.38 18.20
CA ASP A 205 -35.74 6.67 17.77
C ASP A 205 -35.71 7.43 16.44
N THR A 206 -36.52 6.91 15.53
CA THR A 206 -36.62 7.16 14.09
C THR A 206 -37.11 8.58 13.73
N PRO A 207 -36.85 9.00 12.47
CA PRO A 207 -37.95 8.94 11.51
C PRO A 207 -37.60 8.14 10.24
N SER A 208 -38.42 7.13 10.00
CA SER A 208 -38.87 6.59 8.71
C SER A 208 -39.01 7.66 7.62
N THR A 209 -38.83 7.45 6.33
CA THR A 209 -38.64 6.29 5.44
C THR A 209 -38.30 6.94 4.09
N GLU A 210 -37.29 6.46 3.38
CA GLU A 210 -37.47 5.85 2.05
C GLU A 210 -36.23 4.99 1.74
N THR A 211 -36.53 3.72 1.55
CA THR A 211 -35.69 2.58 1.17
C THR A 211 -34.89 2.80 -0.11
N ASP A 212 -33.60 2.48 -0.15
CA ASP A 212 -33.12 1.13 -0.48
C ASP A 212 -31.57 1.02 -0.49
N SER A 213 -31.10 -0.22 -0.30
CA SER A 213 -29.76 -0.80 -0.58
C SER A 213 -28.69 -0.93 0.54
N PRO A 214 -27.93 -2.05 0.55
CA PRO A 214 -27.64 -2.82 1.78
C PRO A 214 -26.14 -3.06 2.10
N SER A 215 -25.84 -3.27 3.40
CA SER A 215 -24.67 -3.96 3.99
C SER A 215 -23.25 -3.40 3.73
N GLU A 216 -22.69 -2.70 4.73
CA GLU A 216 -21.35 -2.05 4.75
C GLU A 216 -20.12 -2.99 4.80
N ARG A 217 -20.27 -4.32 4.70
CA ARG A 217 -19.13 -5.26 4.78
C ARG A 217 -18.59 -5.64 3.39
N PRO A 218 -17.25 -5.64 3.16
CA PRO A 218 -16.66 -6.05 1.89
C PRO A 218 -17.06 -7.47 1.48
N LEU A 219 -17.25 -7.69 0.18
CA LEU A 219 -17.64 -8.97 -0.40
C LEU A 219 -16.40 -9.77 -0.85
N ILE A 220 -16.25 -10.98 -0.31
CA ILE A 220 -15.20 -11.93 -0.69
C ILE A 220 -15.82 -13.12 -1.41
N LEU A 221 -15.26 -13.49 -2.55
CA LEU A 221 -15.61 -14.72 -3.26
C LEU A 221 -14.53 -15.78 -3.01
N VAL A 222 -14.91 -16.91 -2.43
CA VAL A 222 -14.05 -18.07 -2.18
C VAL A 222 -14.32 -19.15 -3.22
N ILE A 223 -13.28 -19.61 -3.90
CA ILE A 223 -13.34 -20.58 -5.00
C ILE A 223 -12.36 -21.70 -4.69
N ASP A 224 -12.85 -22.91 -4.50
CA ASP A 224 -12.03 -24.09 -4.22
C ASP A 224 -12.87 -25.31 -4.60
N ASP A 225 -12.30 -26.39 -5.10
CA ASP A 225 -13.06 -27.59 -5.48
C ASP A 225 -13.45 -28.46 -4.27
N HIS A 226 -12.73 -28.32 -3.15
CA HIS A 226 -12.98 -29.04 -1.91
C HIS A 226 -14.02 -28.32 -1.04
N ALA A 227 -15.17 -28.96 -0.83
CA ALA A 227 -16.29 -28.39 -0.06
C ALA A 227 -15.92 -28.03 1.39
N ASP A 228 -15.09 -28.85 2.04
CA ASP A 228 -14.65 -28.62 3.42
C ASP A 228 -13.77 -27.37 3.53
N VAL A 229 -12.87 -27.15 2.56
CA VAL A 229 -11.99 -25.97 2.52
C VAL A 229 -12.81 -24.71 2.27
N ARG A 230 -13.76 -24.74 1.33
CA ARG A 230 -14.68 -23.62 1.08
C ARG A 230 -15.47 -23.25 2.34
N THR A 231 -16.04 -24.25 3.00
CA THR A 231 -16.89 -24.05 4.19
C THR A 231 -16.06 -23.48 5.34
N TYR A 232 -14.87 -24.05 5.59
CA TYR A 232 -13.93 -23.56 6.59
C TYR A 232 -13.54 -22.10 6.37
N LEU A 233 -13.14 -21.73 5.15
CA LEU A 233 -12.78 -20.35 4.81
C LEU A 233 -13.98 -19.41 4.92
N ALA A 234 -15.17 -19.86 4.49
CA ALA A 234 -16.37 -19.05 4.57
C ALA A 234 -16.78 -18.76 6.01
N GLU A 235 -16.80 -19.77 6.88
CA GLU A 235 -17.11 -19.59 8.30
C GLU A 235 -16.09 -18.65 8.98
N ALA A 236 -14.80 -18.87 8.70
CA ALA A 236 -13.72 -18.10 9.29
C ALA A 236 -13.68 -16.62 8.87
N LEU A 237 -14.18 -16.29 7.67
CA LEU A 237 -14.20 -14.94 7.13
C LEU A 237 -15.55 -14.22 7.34
N SER A 238 -16.64 -14.96 7.57
CA SER A 238 -18.01 -14.42 7.69
C SER A 238 -18.20 -13.43 8.85
N ALA A 239 -17.35 -13.47 9.87
CA ALA A 239 -17.39 -12.53 10.99
C ALA A 239 -17.10 -11.08 10.54
N THR A 240 -16.23 -10.89 9.55
CA THR A 240 -15.78 -9.57 9.11
C THR A 240 -16.26 -9.22 7.70
N TYR A 241 -16.47 -10.22 6.84
CA TYR A 241 -16.76 -10.04 5.43
C TYR A 241 -18.07 -10.70 5.03
N GLN A 242 -18.68 -10.23 3.95
CA GLN A 242 -19.70 -11.01 3.25
C GLN A 242 -18.97 -12.07 2.42
N VAL A 243 -19.32 -13.34 2.56
CA VAL A 243 -18.66 -14.42 1.82
C VAL A 243 -19.62 -15.08 0.86
N LYS A 244 -19.18 -15.26 -0.38
CA LYS A 244 -19.81 -16.10 -1.39
C LYS A 244 -18.86 -17.19 -1.79
N MET A 245 -19.40 -18.36 -2.13
CA MET A 245 -18.61 -19.54 -2.47
C MET A 245 -18.88 -19.95 -3.92
N ALA A 246 -17.88 -20.52 -4.60
CA ALA A 246 -18.01 -21.21 -5.87
C ALA A 246 -17.21 -22.52 -5.81
N ALA A 247 -17.73 -23.59 -6.39
CA ALA A 247 -17.15 -24.92 -6.32
C ALA A 247 -16.10 -25.21 -7.40
N ASP A 248 -15.96 -24.37 -8.41
CA ASP A 248 -14.95 -24.50 -9.45
C ASP A 248 -14.65 -23.16 -10.14
N GLY A 249 -13.63 -23.13 -11.00
CA GLY A 249 -13.23 -21.92 -11.73
C GLY A 249 -14.29 -21.37 -12.67
N HIS A 250 -15.16 -22.19 -13.27
CA HIS A 250 -16.23 -21.71 -14.16
C HIS A 250 -17.33 -21.01 -13.38
N GLU A 251 -17.81 -21.64 -12.31
CA GLU A 251 -18.78 -21.03 -11.40
C GLU A 251 -18.20 -19.75 -10.76
N GLY A 252 -16.92 -19.80 -10.40
CA GLY A 252 -16.17 -18.67 -9.85
C GLY A 252 -16.10 -17.49 -10.80
N LEU A 253 -15.79 -17.72 -12.08
CA LEU A 253 -15.75 -16.68 -13.11
C LEU A 253 -17.13 -16.01 -13.29
N LEU A 254 -18.19 -16.81 -13.40
CA LEU A 254 -19.56 -16.30 -13.56
C LEU A 254 -19.97 -15.42 -12.37
N LYS A 255 -19.72 -15.91 -11.14
CA LYS A 255 -20.01 -15.16 -9.91
C LYS A 255 -19.17 -13.91 -9.76
N ALA A 256 -17.91 -13.93 -10.18
CA ALA A 256 -17.06 -12.74 -10.13
C ALA A 256 -17.59 -11.62 -11.05
N ILE A 257 -18.10 -11.97 -12.23
CA ILE A 257 -18.69 -11.02 -13.17
C ILE A 257 -20.03 -10.47 -12.65
N GLU A 258 -20.88 -11.34 -12.09
CA GLU A 258 -22.21 -10.96 -11.59
C GLU A 258 -22.12 -10.12 -10.31
N LEU A 259 -21.33 -10.58 -9.35
CA LEU A 259 -21.31 -10.04 -7.99
C LEU A 259 -20.29 -8.92 -7.80
N LEU A 260 -19.25 -8.85 -8.65
CA LEU A 260 -18.13 -7.90 -8.55
C LEU A 260 -17.57 -7.82 -7.12
N PRO A 261 -17.04 -8.93 -6.57
CA PRO A 261 -16.52 -8.98 -5.22
C PRO A 261 -15.36 -7.98 -5.02
N ASP A 262 -15.16 -7.55 -3.77
CA ASP A 262 -14.04 -6.70 -3.38
C ASP A 262 -12.71 -7.47 -3.35
N LEU A 263 -12.76 -8.80 -3.23
CA LEU A 263 -11.60 -9.70 -3.28
C LEU A 263 -12.02 -11.13 -3.65
N ILE A 264 -11.15 -11.85 -4.37
CA ILE A 264 -11.32 -13.26 -4.71
C ILE A 264 -10.21 -14.07 -4.03
N ILE A 265 -10.57 -15.20 -3.43
CA ILE A 265 -9.65 -16.23 -2.95
C ILE A 265 -9.93 -17.46 -3.80
N SER A 266 -8.92 -17.98 -4.49
CA SER A 266 -9.08 -19.14 -5.35
C SER A 266 -8.02 -20.20 -5.06
N ASP A 267 -8.39 -21.47 -5.09
CA ASP A 267 -7.41 -22.55 -5.21
C ASP A 267 -6.75 -22.50 -6.59
N VAL A 268 -5.49 -22.91 -6.67
CA VAL A 268 -4.76 -23.10 -7.93
C VAL A 268 -5.20 -24.40 -8.58
N MET A 269 -5.32 -25.47 -7.80
CA MET A 269 -5.56 -26.82 -8.32
C MET A 269 -7.05 -27.15 -8.31
N MET A 270 -7.78 -26.82 -9.38
CA MET A 270 -9.19 -27.17 -9.54
C MET A 270 -9.43 -27.95 -10.85
N PRO A 271 -10.39 -28.89 -10.90
CA PRO A 271 -10.78 -29.56 -12.13
C PRO A 271 -11.36 -28.60 -13.17
N GLY A 272 -11.05 -28.84 -14.44
CA GLY A 272 -11.55 -28.02 -15.54
C GLY A 272 -10.76 -26.72 -15.68
N MET A 273 -11.30 -25.62 -15.14
CA MET A 273 -10.61 -24.32 -15.12
C MET A 273 -9.84 -24.19 -13.82
N ASP A 274 -8.51 -24.19 -13.93
CA ASP A 274 -7.62 -24.01 -12.78
C ASP A 274 -7.60 -22.53 -12.31
N GLY A 275 -7.06 -22.29 -11.11
CA GLY A 275 -7.03 -20.95 -10.52
C GLY A 275 -6.18 -19.93 -11.30
N MET A 276 -5.20 -20.42 -12.06
CA MET A 276 -4.29 -19.59 -12.85
C MET A 276 -4.99 -19.11 -14.14
N GLU A 277 -5.70 -20.01 -14.82
CA GLU A 277 -6.55 -19.70 -15.95
C GLU A 277 -7.69 -18.77 -15.53
N LEU A 278 -8.34 -19.03 -14.39
CA LEU A 278 -9.35 -18.14 -13.81
C LEU A 278 -8.78 -16.73 -13.58
N CYS A 279 -7.63 -16.62 -12.92
CA CYS A 279 -6.98 -15.34 -12.68
C CYS A 279 -6.71 -14.60 -13.99
N GLN A 280 -6.15 -15.29 -14.99
CA GLN A 280 -5.85 -14.69 -16.28
C GLN A 280 -7.11 -14.16 -16.97
N ARG A 281 -8.21 -14.92 -16.97
CA ARG A 281 -9.49 -14.48 -17.55
C ARG A 281 -10.04 -13.25 -16.84
N LEU A 282 -10.02 -13.24 -15.51
CA LEU A 282 -10.47 -12.09 -14.71
C LEU A 282 -9.60 -10.85 -14.93
N LYS A 283 -8.28 -11.02 -14.96
CA LYS A 283 -7.32 -9.91 -15.15
C LYS A 283 -7.31 -9.35 -16.58
N SER A 284 -7.79 -10.13 -17.55
CA SER A 284 -7.93 -9.71 -18.95
C SER A 284 -9.27 -9.01 -19.25
N ASP A 285 -10.29 -9.19 -18.40
CA ASP A 285 -11.61 -8.57 -18.58
C ASP A 285 -11.70 -7.24 -17.83
N ILE A 286 -11.98 -6.14 -18.54
CA ILE A 286 -12.10 -4.79 -17.97
C ILE A 286 -13.08 -4.74 -16.79
N SER A 287 -14.14 -5.54 -16.80
CA SER A 287 -15.16 -5.57 -15.75
C SER A 287 -14.65 -6.14 -14.42
N THR A 288 -13.66 -7.03 -14.46
CA THR A 288 -13.18 -7.76 -13.27
C THR A 288 -11.68 -7.59 -12.99
N SER A 289 -10.92 -7.01 -13.93
CA SER A 289 -9.45 -6.93 -13.86
C SER A 289 -8.91 -6.11 -12.69
N HIS A 290 -9.76 -5.25 -12.13
CA HIS A 290 -9.44 -4.45 -10.96
C HIS A 290 -9.60 -5.22 -9.65
N ILE A 291 -10.25 -6.38 -9.63
CA ILE A 291 -10.55 -7.13 -8.41
C ILE A 291 -9.26 -7.82 -7.93
N PRO A 292 -8.88 -7.67 -6.65
CA PRO A 292 -7.72 -8.35 -6.11
C PRO A 292 -7.96 -9.86 -5.95
N ILE A 293 -6.96 -10.67 -6.30
CA ILE A 293 -7.04 -12.14 -6.29
C ILE A 293 -5.89 -12.71 -5.44
N ILE A 294 -6.24 -13.55 -4.46
CA ILE A 294 -5.32 -14.39 -3.67
C ILE A 294 -5.42 -15.82 -4.18
N LEU A 295 -4.30 -16.40 -4.64
CA LEU A 295 -4.25 -17.81 -5.04
C LEU A 295 -3.65 -18.70 -3.94
N LEU A 296 -4.35 -19.79 -3.62
CA LEU A 296 -3.94 -20.82 -2.67
C LEU A 296 -3.30 -21.99 -3.45
N THR A 297 -2.12 -22.46 -3.09
CA THR A 297 -1.41 -23.54 -3.80
C THR A 297 -0.85 -24.60 -2.86
N ALA A 298 -0.84 -25.88 -3.24
CA ALA A 298 -0.20 -26.94 -2.47
C ALA A 298 1.32 -27.10 -2.74
N ARG A 299 1.86 -26.43 -3.76
CA ARG A 299 3.27 -26.59 -4.18
C ARG A 299 4.17 -25.48 -3.62
N GLN A 300 5.34 -25.87 -3.11
CA GLN A 300 6.40 -24.96 -2.63
C GLN A 300 7.36 -24.51 -3.75
N GLU A 301 7.13 -24.88 -5.01
CA GLU A 301 8.06 -24.59 -6.09
C GLU A 301 7.93 -23.14 -6.57
N ASN A 302 9.07 -22.43 -6.60
CA ASN A 302 9.18 -21.03 -7.00
C ASN A 302 8.72 -20.74 -8.46
N SER A 303 8.45 -21.75 -9.29
CA SER A 303 7.97 -21.57 -10.66
C SER A 303 6.52 -21.10 -10.74
N ASP A 304 5.65 -21.65 -9.88
CA ASP A 304 4.19 -21.43 -9.97
C ASP A 304 3.80 -20.07 -9.41
N ALA A 305 4.54 -19.58 -8.41
CA ALA A 305 4.41 -18.20 -7.93
C ALA A 305 4.84 -17.19 -9.00
N VAL A 306 5.91 -17.48 -9.76
CA VAL A 306 6.42 -16.62 -10.84
C VAL A 306 5.45 -16.56 -12.01
N GLU A 307 4.98 -17.72 -12.51
CA GLU A 307 3.95 -17.78 -13.58
C GLU A 307 2.64 -17.11 -13.15
N GLY A 308 2.43 -17.11 -11.85
CA GLY A 308 1.32 -16.47 -11.21
C GLY A 308 1.29 -14.96 -11.24
N TYR A 309 2.38 -14.36 -10.77
CA TYR A 309 2.58 -12.92 -10.83
C TYR A 309 2.59 -12.42 -12.27
N ASP A 310 3.11 -13.21 -13.22
CA ASP A 310 3.07 -12.91 -14.66
C ASP A 310 1.63 -12.88 -15.23
N ARG A 311 0.66 -13.55 -14.59
CA ARG A 311 -0.78 -13.56 -14.96
C ARG A 311 -1.64 -12.60 -14.14
N GLY A 312 -1.04 -11.77 -13.28
CA GLY A 312 -1.68 -10.60 -12.66
C GLY A 312 -2.36 -10.82 -11.31
N THR A 313 -2.06 -11.91 -10.59
CA THR A 313 -2.52 -12.09 -9.20
C THR A 313 -1.87 -11.12 -8.22
N ASP A 314 -2.62 -10.76 -7.19
CA ASP A 314 -2.21 -9.78 -6.19
C ASP A 314 -1.51 -10.43 -4.99
N ALA A 315 -1.81 -11.71 -4.70
CA ALA A 315 -1.09 -12.48 -3.70
C ALA A 315 -1.12 -14.01 -3.96
N TYR A 316 -0.09 -14.70 -3.44
CA TYR A 316 0.03 -16.16 -3.42
C TYR A 316 0.17 -16.67 -1.99
N MET A 317 -0.43 -17.82 -1.70
CA MET A 317 -0.30 -18.50 -0.41
C MET A 317 -0.18 -20.01 -0.56
N VAL A 318 0.73 -20.60 0.21
CA VAL A 318 0.95 -22.05 0.21
C VAL A 318 0.05 -22.73 1.25
N LYS A 319 -0.61 -23.82 0.87
CA LYS A 319 -1.36 -24.75 1.73
C LYS A 319 -0.34 -25.67 2.45
N PRO A 320 -0.43 -25.89 3.78
CA PRO A 320 -1.47 -25.40 4.69
C PRO A 320 -1.28 -23.92 5.02
N PHE A 321 -2.37 -23.15 4.95
CA PHE A 321 -2.37 -21.72 5.24
C PHE A 321 -2.76 -21.44 6.69
N SER A 322 -2.19 -20.37 7.26
CA SER A 322 -2.69 -19.81 8.52
C SER A 322 -3.82 -18.84 8.23
N LEU A 323 -4.96 -19.01 8.93
CA LEU A 323 -6.11 -18.12 8.81
C LEU A 323 -5.73 -16.67 9.15
N GLU A 324 -4.83 -16.47 10.11
CA GLU A 324 -4.34 -15.14 10.51
C GLU A 324 -3.59 -14.47 9.36
N VAL A 325 -2.82 -15.25 8.59
CA VAL A 325 -2.07 -14.78 7.42
C VAL A 325 -3.02 -14.43 6.27
N ILE A 326 -4.04 -15.26 6.01
CA ILE A 326 -5.10 -14.94 5.03
C ILE A 326 -5.81 -13.64 5.40
N GLN A 327 -6.25 -13.51 6.65
CA GLN A 327 -6.94 -12.30 7.11
C GLN A 327 -6.04 -11.07 7.02
N SER A 328 -4.74 -11.20 7.30
CA SER A 328 -3.79 -10.10 7.15
C SER A 328 -3.61 -9.67 5.69
N GLN A 329 -3.47 -10.62 4.76
CA GLN A 329 -3.36 -10.29 3.34
C GLN A 329 -4.65 -9.67 2.80
N ILE A 330 -5.82 -10.18 3.18
CA ILE A 330 -7.11 -9.58 2.80
C ILE A 330 -7.15 -8.13 3.29
N ARG A 331 -6.83 -7.87 4.56
CA ARG A 331 -6.79 -6.50 5.09
C ARG A 331 -5.82 -5.62 4.32
N SER A 332 -4.60 -6.10 4.07
CA SER A 332 -3.59 -5.34 3.33
C SER A 332 -4.06 -4.97 1.92
N LEU A 333 -4.62 -5.92 1.17
CA LEU A 333 -5.12 -5.69 -0.18
C LEU A 333 -6.30 -4.71 -0.20
N LEU A 334 -7.24 -4.85 0.74
CA LEU A 334 -8.39 -3.95 0.84
C LEU A 334 -7.96 -2.54 1.31
N ILE A 335 -7.07 -2.42 2.29
CA ILE A 335 -6.55 -1.13 2.77
C ILE A 335 -5.76 -0.42 1.68
N ASN A 336 -4.85 -1.12 0.98
CA ASN A 336 -4.09 -0.54 -0.13
C ASN A 336 -5.03 0.01 -1.22
N ARG A 337 -6.11 -0.70 -1.50
CA ARG A 337 -7.13 -0.26 -2.45
C ARG A 337 -7.88 0.97 -1.96
N THR A 338 -8.24 1.03 -0.68
CA THR A 338 -8.87 2.22 -0.07
C THR A 338 -7.90 3.41 -0.08
N ARG A 339 -6.63 3.20 0.24
CA ARG A 339 -5.60 4.24 0.25
C ARG A 339 -5.35 4.80 -1.15
N LEU A 340 -5.29 3.95 -2.17
CA LEU A 340 -5.20 4.41 -3.57
C LEU A 340 -6.40 5.30 -3.93
N LYS A 341 -7.62 4.87 -3.59
CA LYS A 341 -8.84 5.68 -3.78
C LYS A 341 -8.83 6.99 -2.99
N GLU A 342 -8.29 7.01 -1.77
CA GLU A 342 -8.15 8.21 -0.94
C GLU A 342 -7.14 9.20 -1.51
N ILE A 343 -6.00 8.71 -2.00
CA ILE A 343 -5.01 9.52 -2.71
C ILE A 343 -5.63 10.18 -3.94
N PHE A 344 -6.40 9.42 -4.73
CA PHE A 344 -7.09 9.97 -5.89
C PHE A 344 -8.21 10.96 -5.53
N SER A 345 -8.88 10.79 -4.39
CA SER A 345 -9.96 11.70 -3.97
C SER A 345 -9.46 12.96 -3.28
N ARG A 346 -8.30 12.92 -2.59
CA ARG A 346 -7.75 14.06 -1.82
C ARG A 346 -6.71 14.89 -2.56
N ASP A 347 -5.92 14.30 -3.46
CA ASP A 347 -4.79 15.01 -4.07
C ASP A 347 -5.19 15.77 -5.34
N SER A 348 -5.02 17.09 -5.33
CA SER A 348 -5.26 18.00 -6.46
C SER A 348 -4.17 17.89 -7.54
N GLY A 349 -3.05 17.22 -7.28
CA GLY A 349 -1.94 17.11 -8.24
C GLY A 349 -1.27 15.76 -8.20
N LEU A 350 -1.78 14.78 -8.97
CA LEU A 350 -1.08 13.52 -9.21
C LEU A 350 -1.20 13.05 -10.66
N ASN A 351 -0.07 12.53 -11.16
CA ASN A 351 0.06 11.80 -12.42
C ASN A 351 -0.97 10.67 -12.49
N LEU A 352 -1.96 10.83 -13.37
CA LEU A 352 -2.96 9.81 -13.73
C LEU A 352 -2.34 8.54 -14.34
N LEU A 353 -1.03 8.54 -14.59
CA LEU A 353 -0.32 7.49 -15.30
C LEU A 353 0.06 6.26 -14.46
N ASN A 354 -0.17 6.27 -13.14
CA ASN A 354 0.17 5.16 -12.24
C ASN A 354 -0.98 4.82 -11.27
N ILE A 355 -2.22 4.70 -11.77
CA ILE A 355 -3.41 4.40 -10.92
C ILE A 355 -3.42 2.94 -10.48
N THR A 356 -2.83 2.06 -11.28
CA THR A 356 -3.00 0.62 -11.21
C THR A 356 -1.76 -0.09 -11.75
N ASN A 357 -1.42 -1.23 -11.14
CA ASN A 357 -0.32 -2.08 -11.60
C ASN A 357 -0.77 -3.09 -12.66
N ASN A 358 -2.08 -3.17 -12.95
CA ASN A 358 -2.64 -4.04 -13.97
C ASN A 358 -2.60 -3.35 -15.34
N VAL A 359 -1.97 -4.00 -16.33
CA VAL A 359 -1.85 -3.52 -17.71
C VAL A 359 -3.21 -3.21 -18.35
N THR A 360 -4.22 -4.05 -18.13
CA THR A 360 -5.58 -3.86 -18.64
C THR A 360 -6.21 -2.59 -18.07
N ASP A 361 -6.01 -2.35 -16.77
CA ASP A 361 -6.57 -1.18 -16.09
C ASP A 361 -5.84 0.10 -16.48
N GLN A 362 -4.51 0.03 -16.65
CA GLN A 362 -3.71 1.16 -17.08
C GLN A 362 -4.06 1.56 -18.52
N ALA A 363 -4.16 0.58 -19.42
CA ALA A 363 -4.61 0.82 -20.80
C ALA A 363 -6.02 1.41 -20.85
N PHE A 364 -6.91 0.99 -19.96
CA PHE A 364 -8.25 1.59 -19.82
C PHE A 364 -8.17 3.05 -19.37
N ILE A 365 -7.43 3.37 -18.30
CA ILE A 365 -7.27 4.75 -17.82
C ILE A 365 -6.62 5.63 -18.89
N ASP A 366 -5.56 5.16 -19.54
CA ASP A 366 -4.88 5.89 -20.61
C ASP A 366 -5.84 6.19 -21.76
N LYS A 367 -6.69 5.22 -22.13
CA LYS A 367 -7.75 5.42 -23.14
C LYS A 367 -8.75 6.49 -22.68
N VAL A 368 -9.23 6.44 -21.43
CA VAL A 368 -10.16 7.42 -20.88
C VAL A 368 -9.55 8.83 -20.87
N VAL A 369 -8.33 8.98 -20.36
CA VAL A 369 -7.63 10.27 -20.30
C VAL A 369 -7.39 10.80 -21.70
N LYS A 370 -6.94 9.96 -22.64
CA LYS A 370 -6.75 10.35 -24.05
C LYS A 370 -8.06 10.81 -24.71
N THR A 371 -9.16 10.09 -24.49
CA THR A 371 -10.47 10.48 -25.02
C THR A 371 -10.95 11.79 -24.41
N LEU A 372 -10.67 12.04 -23.12
CA LEU A 372 -10.97 13.32 -22.50
C LEU A 372 -10.11 14.44 -23.07
N ASP A 373 -8.81 14.21 -23.27
CA ASP A 373 -7.88 15.17 -23.84
C ASP A 373 -8.28 15.60 -25.26
N THR A 374 -8.77 14.67 -26.09
CA THR A 374 -9.23 15.01 -27.46
C THR A 374 -10.53 15.80 -27.50
N HIS A 375 -11.29 15.83 -26.41
CA HIS A 375 -12.60 16.50 -26.32
C HIS A 375 -12.63 17.56 -25.20
N LEU A 376 -11.46 18.08 -24.81
CA LEU A 376 -11.30 19.01 -23.69
C LEU A 376 -12.08 20.32 -23.87
N ASP A 377 -12.15 20.84 -25.09
CA ASP A 377 -12.75 22.12 -25.45
C ASP A 377 -14.28 22.04 -25.64
N GLN A 378 -14.83 20.82 -25.68
CA GLN A 378 -16.25 20.59 -25.90
C GLN A 378 -17.07 20.75 -24.61
N THR A 379 -17.90 21.79 -24.58
CA THR A 379 -18.73 22.13 -23.41
C THR A 379 -19.86 21.12 -23.16
N ASP A 380 -20.28 20.40 -24.19
CA ASP A 380 -21.34 19.39 -24.22
C ASP A 380 -20.82 17.96 -24.01
N PHE A 381 -19.52 17.77 -23.85
CA PHE A 381 -18.93 16.46 -23.57
C PHE A 381 -19.27 16.00 -22.13
N THR A 382 -20.11 14.98 -22.02
CA THR A 382 -20.62 14.43 -20.75
C THR A 382 -20.11 13.03 -20.46
N SER A 383 -20.48 12.47 -19.30
CA SER A 383 -20.21 11.08 -18.96
C SER A 383 -20.89 10.08 -19.90
N GLU A 384 -21.99 10.47 -20.53
CA GLU A 384 -22.71 9.69 -21.53
C GLU A 384 -21.92 9.60 -22.83
N THR A 385 -21.48 10.75 -23.38
CA THR A 385 -20.66 10.78 -24.61
C THR A 385 -19.32 10.08 -24.41
N LEU A 386 -18.72 10.19 -23.21
CA LEU A 386 -17.53 9.42 -22.85
C LEU A 386 -17.76 7.91 -22.91
N ALA A 387 -18.90 7.42 -22.45
CA ALA A 387 -19.21 5.98 -22.49
C ALA A 387 -19.40 5.49 -23.93
N GLU A 388 -20.05 6.29 -24.78
CA GLU A 388 -20.25 6.01 -26.20
C GLU A 388 -18.92 5.95 -26.95
N GLU A 389 -18.04 6.94 -26.75
CA GLU A 389 -16.71 6.96 -27.39
C GLU A 389 -15.80 5.82 -26.93
N LEU A 390 -15.93 5.39 -25.68
CA LEU A 390 -15.20 4.24 -25.18
C LEU A 390 -15.78 2.90 -25.66
N GLN A 391 -16.96 2.91 -26.29
CA GLN A 391 -17.76 1.75 -26.69
C GLN A 391 -18.12 0.85 -25.50
N MET A 392 -18.53 1.48 -24.39
CA MET A 392 -18.83 0.79 -23.13
C MET A 392 -20.22 1.16 -22.62
N SER A 393 -20.83 0.25 -21.86
CA SER A 393 -22.06 0.60 -21.15
C SER A 393 -21.75 1.62 -20.04
N ARG A 394 -22.68 2.56 -19.81
CA ARG A 394 -22.57 3.55 -18.74
C ARG A 394 -22.30 2.89 -17.39
N THR A 395 -23.04 1.83 -17.07
CA THR A 395 -22.89 1.09 -15.81
C THR A 395 -21.46 0.55 -15.63
N LEU A 396 -20.86 0.00 -16.69
CA LEU A 396 -19.50 -0.53 -16.64
C LEU A 396 -18.47 0.58 -16.46
N LEU A 397 -18.57 1.68 -17.22
CA LEU A 397 -17.69 2.85 -17.08
C LEU A 397 -17.72 3.40 -15.65
N TYR A 398 -18.92 3.58 -15.10
CA TYR A 398 -19.12 4.18 -13.79
C TYR A 398 -18.57 3.30 -12.68
N LYS A 399 -18.86 1.99 -12.74
CA LYS A 399 -18.30 1.02 -11.80
C LYS A 399 -16.78 0.97 -11.89
N LYS A 400 -16.22 0.94 -13.10
CA LYS A 400 -14.78 0.83 -13.31
C LYS A 400 -14.00 2.05 -12.82
N ILE A 401 -14.43 3.26 -13.18
CA ILE A 401 -13.79 4.50 -12.72
C ILE A 401 -13.88 4.59 -11.19
N LYS A 402 -15.04 4.31 -10.60
CA LYS A 402 -15.20 4.32 -9.14
C LYS A 402 -14.34 3.27 -8.45
N ALA A 403 -14.21 2.08 -9.05
CA ALA A 403 -13.40 1.00 -8.51
C ALA A 403 -11.90 1.32 -8.52
N LEU A 404 -11.41 2.00 -9.56
CA LEU A 404 -9.99 2.37 -9.70
C LEU A 404 -9.62 3.65 -8.95
N THR A 405 -10.47 4.68 -9.04
CA THR A 405 -10.12 6.05 -8.61
C THR A 405 -10.84 6.49 -7.34
N GLY A 406 -11.87 5.76 -6.92
CA GLY A 406 -12.69 6.10 -5.75
C GLY A 406 -13.67 7.26 -5.96
N VAL A 407 -13.59 7.95 -7.10
CA VAL A 407 -14.45 9.11 -7.41
C VAL A 407 -15.49 8.77 -8.48
N THR A 408 -16.49 9.64 -8.63
CA THR A 408 -17.48 9.52 -9.70
C THR A 408 -16.87 9.87 -11.05
N VAL A 409 -17.45 9.36 -12.15
CA VAL A 409 -16.99 9.68 -13.52
C VAL A 409 -16.97 11.19 -13.75
N HIS A 410 -18.01 11.92 -13.33
CA HIS A 410 -18.06 13.36 -13.44
C HIS A 410 -16.92 14.05 -12.66
N ALA A 411 -16.63 13.61 -11.43
CA ALA A 411 -15.52 14.14 -10.65
C ALA A 411 -14.16 13.83 -11.29
N PHE A 412 -14.01 12.65 -11.87
CA PHE A 412 -12.81 12.25 -12.61
C PHE A 412 -12.59 13.13 -13.86
N MET A 413 -13.63 13.34 -14.66
CA MET A 413 -13.58 14.24 -15.83
C MET A 413 -13.20 15.67 -15.43
N LEU A 414 -13.80 16.18 -14.36
CA LEU A 414 -13.47 17.50 -13.83
C LEU A 414 -12.00 17.57 -13.38
N LYS A 415 -11.50 16.51 -12.73
CA LYS A 415 -10.10 16.41 -12.29
C LYS A 415 -9.13 16.50 -13.48
N VAL A 416 -9.37 15.75 -14.55
CA VAL A 416 -8.56 15.78 -15.79
C VAL A 416 -8.57 17.19 -16.41
N ARG A 417 -9.76 17.82 -16.52
CA ARG A 417 -9.89 19.21 -17.02
C ARG A 417 -9.11 20.21 -16.18
N MET A 418 -9.17 20.11 -14.84
CA MET A 418 -8.43 21.02 -13.94
C MET A 418 -6.92 20.86 -14.08
N GLN A 419 -6.43 19.63 -14.26
CA GLN A 419 -5.01 19.36 -14.48
C GLN A 419 -4.53 19.98 -15.79
N LYS A 420 -5.26 19.78 -16.89
CA LYS A 420 -4.92 20.43 -18.16
C LYS A 420 -4.97 21.95 -18.06
N ALA A 421 -5.94 22.49 -17.33
CA ALA A 421 -6.04 23.93 -17.09
C ALA A 421 -4.80 24.47 -16.36
N ALA A 422 -4.30 23.75 -15.34
CA ALA A 422 -3.09 24.13 -14.64
C ALA A 422 -1.86 24.12 -15.56
N GLU A 423 -1.71 23.09 -16.42
CA GLU A 423 -0.64 23.04 -17.42
C GLU A 423 -0.68 24.24 -18.39
N LEU A 424 -1.86 24.55 -18.94
CA LEU A 424 -2.06 25.68 -19.86
C LEU A 424 -1.85 27.04 -19.20
N LEU A 425 -2.20 27.18 -17.92
CA LEU A 425 -1.90 28.38 -17.15
C LEU A 425 -0.38 28.53 -16.96
N LEU A 426 0.30 27.47 -16.55
CA LEU A 426 1.74 27.49 -16.28
C LEU A 426 2.59 27.70 -17.53
N SER A 427 2.11 27.33 -18.72
CA SER A 427 2.81 27.63 -19.98
C SER A 427 2.98 29.14 -20.21
N GLY A 428 2.04 29.94 -19.68
CA GLY A 428 2.06 31.40 -19.79
C GLY A 428 1.57 31.94 -21.13
N ASP A 429 1.15 31.08 -22.05
CA ASP A 429 0.70 31.46 -23.40
C ASP A 429 -0.75 31.97 -23.42
N TYR A 430 -1.54 31.65 -22.39
CA TYR A 430 -2.97 31.89 -22.34
C TYR A 430 -3.41 32.58 -21.05
N ASN A 431 -4.41 33.44 -21.14
CA ASN A 431 -5.05 34.06 -19.97
C ASN A 431 -6.11 33.14 -19.35
N VAL A 432 -6.53 33.44 -18.11
CA VAL A 432 -7.49 32.63 -17.34
C VAL A 432 -8.80 32.37 -18.09
N SER A 433 -9.32 33.35 -18.83
CA SER A 433 -10.54 33.19 -19.62
C SER A 433 -10.34 32.29 -20.83
N GLN A 434 -9.21 32.42 -21.54
CA GLN A 434 -8.85 31.56 -22.67
C GLN A 434 -8.69 30.11 -22.23
N VAL A 435 -7.99 29.87 -21.11
CA VAL A 435 -7.83 28.53 -20.54
C VAL A 435 -9.20 27.94 -20.16
N ALA A 436 -10.11 28.73 -19.58
CA ALA A 436 -11.45 28.26 -19.25
C ALA A 436 -12.20 27.69 -20.47
N TYR A 437 -12.15 28.38 -21.61
CA TYR A 437 -12.77 27.89 -22.85
C TYR A 437 -12.05 26.66 -23.41
N MET A 438 -10.72 26.62 -23.37
CA MET A 438 -9.91 25.48 -23.85
C MET A 438 -10.13 24.19 -23.07
N VAL A 439 -10.57 24.28 -21.82
CA VAL A 439 -10.91 23.12 -20.98
C VAL A 439 -12.43 22.91 -20.83
N GLY A 440 -13.20 23.48 -21.76
CA GLY A 440 -14.60 23.12 -21.97
C GLY A 440 -15.58 23.79 -21.00
N PHE A 441 -15.22 24.97 -20.46
CA PHE A 441 -16.15 25.80 -19.68
C PHE A 441 -16.74 26.89 -20.56
N SER A 442 -18.08 26.96 -20.62
CA SER A 442 -18.81 28.02 -21.32
C SER A 442 -18.74 29.37 -20.61
N VAL A 443 -18.49 29.37 -19.28
CA VAL A 443 -18.44 30.58 -18.46
C VAL A 443 -17.16 30.58 -17.60
N PRO A 444 -16.21 31.51 -17.82
CA PRO A 444 -14.95 31.59 -17.06
C PRO A 444 -15.12 31.75 -15.54
N GLY A 445 -16.24 32.31 -15.08
CA GLY A 445 -16.57 32.39 -13.65
C GLY A 445 -16.81 31.00 -13.02
N ASN A 446 -17.44 30.08 -13.75
CA ASN A 446 -17.65 28.71 -13.28
C ASN A 446 -16.34 27.93 -13.24
N PHE A 447 -15.48 28.13 -14.25
CA PHE A 447 -14.11 27.61 -14.25
C PHE A 447 -13.35 28.06 -12.99
N SER A 448 -13.34 29.36 -12.72
CA SER A 448 -12.59 29.92 -11.59
C SER A 448 -13.05 29.36 -10.23
N ARG A 449 -14.36 29.16 -10.04
CA ARG A 449 -14.90 28.53 -8.83
C ARG A 449 -14.51 27.06 -8.72
N SER A 450 -14.61 26.30 -9.82
CA SER A 450 -14.21 24.89 -9.86
C SER A 450 -12.71 24.73 -9.62
N PHE A 451 -11.88 25.58 -10.22
CA PHE A 451 -10.43 25.60 -10.04
C PHE A 451 -10.07 25.94 -8.59
N GLN A 452 -10.72 26.94 -7.99
CA GLN A 452 -10.51 27.28 -6.59
C GLN A 452 -10.95 26.17 -5.64
N LYS A 453 -12.08 25.51 -5.91
CA LYS A 453 -12.52 24.36 -5.13
C LYS A 453 -11.53 23.19 -5.22
N PHE A 454 -10.89 23.03 -6.38
CA PHE A 454 -10.01 21.91 -6.66
C PHE A 454 -8.57 22.14 -6.14
N TYR A 455 -7.98 23.32 -6.36
CA TYR A 455 -6.60 23.65 -5.95
C TYR A 455 -6.50 24.44 -4.64
N GLY A 456 -7.64 24.84 -4.03
CA GLY A 456 -7.67 25.75 -2.88
C GLY A 456 -7.33 27.21 -3.22
N LEU A 457 -6.87 27.49 -4.44
CA LEU A 457 -6.38 28.77 -4.91
C LEU A 457 -7.10 29.21 -6.18
N SER A 458 -7.32 30.51 -6.36
CA SER A 458 -7.84 31.01 -7.64
C SER A 458 -6.80 30.83 -8.76
N PRO A 459 -7.23 30.69 -10.03
CA PRO A 459 -6.31 30.51 -11.16
C PRO A 459 -5.16 31.54 -11.21
N SER A 460 -5.47 32.81 -10.94
CA SER A 460 -4.47 33.89 -10.93
C SER A 460 -3.47 33.75 -9.77
N LYS A 461 -3.92 33.34 -8.58
CA LYS A 461 -3.03 33.13 -7.42
C LYS A 461 -2.16 31.89 -7.62
N TYR A 462 -2.72 30.82 -8.17
CA TYR A 462 -2.00 29.61 -8.51
C TYR A 462 -0.83 29.89 -9.47
N LEU A 463 -1.06 30.70 -10.50
CA LEU A 463 -0.02 31.15 -11.43
C LEU A 463 1.08 31.98 -10.73
N GLN A 464 0.70 32.82 -9.77
CA GLN A 464 1.62 33.69 -9.05
C GLN A 464 2.52 32.92 -8.07
N GLU A 465 1.98 31.95 -7.34
CA GLU A 465 2.76 31.12 -6.40
C GLU A 465 3.75 30.23 -7.15
N ARG A 466 3.32 29.58 -8.24
CA ARG A 466 4.17 28.67 -9.03
C ARG A 466 5.21 29.35 -9.92
N ARG A 467 5.13 30.67 -10.14
CA ARG A 467 6.18 31.47 -10.79
C ARG A 467 7.26 31.95 -9.82
N ASN A 468 6.99 31.91 -8.52
CA ASN A 468 7.90 32.35 -7.47
C ASN A 468 8.65 31.18 -6.79
N GLU A 469 8.19 29.94 -7.03
CA GLU A 469 8.94 28.68 -6.83
C GLU A 469 9.83 28.38 -8.04
#